data_AF-A0A969F759-F1
#
_entry.id   AF-A0A969F759-F1
#
_cell.length_a   1.000
_cell.length_b   1.000
_cell.length_c   1.000
_cell.angle_alpha   90.00
_cell.angle_beta   90.00
_cell.angle_gamma   90.00
#
_symmetry.space_group_name_H-M   'P 1'
#
loop_
_entity.id
_entity.type
_entity.pdbx_description
1 polymer ?
#
loop_
_entity_poly.entity_id
_entity_poly.type
_entity_poly.pdbx_seq_one_letter_code
_entity_poly.pdbx_strand_id
1 'polypeptide(L)'
;MELFAEYPEHQEGVLAFHLANVGISRYVKFQYVVEELLGRPYTTQDQTELGAAFSALVLDKVLSCPFVPGAPETLHALCGWLPAFVASGTPHEELVHIVAERRLQEFFVEVWGTPRKKSEILTDILRRFDWQPDEVLMVGDGLSDYQAAQAVGTRFLARATAEQSWQGLDVVCVADLRPLALLSNKTVIMTE
;
A
#
# COMPACT_ATOMS: atom_id res chain seq x y z
N MET A 1 14.90 -14.20 2.90
CA MET A 1 14.43 -13.10 2.04
C MET A 1 15.26 -13.12 0.75
N GLU A 2 14.65 -13.41 -0.40
CA GLU A 2 15.34 -13.71 -1.68
C GLU A 2 16.31 -12.60 -2.14
N LEU A 3 15.99 -11.33 -1.87
CA LEU A 3 16.78 -10.17 -2.31
C LEU A 3 18.22 -10.16 -1.76
N PHE A 4 18.45 -10.67 -0.54
CA PHE A 4 19.76 -10.69 0.11
C PHE A 4 20.28 -12.12 0.29
N ALA A 5 19.88 -13.05 -0.58
CA ALA A 5 20.22 -14.47 -0.48
C ALA A 5 21.74 -14.74 -0.51
N GLU A 6 22.54 -13.84 -1.09
CA GLU A 6 24.00 -13.91 -1.11
C GLU A 6 24.66 -13.65 0.26
N TYR A 7 23.89 -13.18 1.25
CA TYR A 7 24.34 -12.87 2.60
C TYR A 7 23.61 -13.74 3.65
N PRO A 8 23.86 -15.07 3.69
CA PRO A 8 23.15 -15.99 4.58
C PRO A 8 23.28 -15.64 6.06
N GLU A 9 24.42 -15.09 6.48
CA GLU A 9 24.71 -14.67 7.85
C GLU A 9 23.84 -13.49 8.33
N HIS A 10 23.28 -12.70 7.41
CA HIS A 10 22.46 -11.53 7.74
C HIS A 10 20.95 -11.81 7.65
N GLN A 11 20.54 -13.00 7.21
CA GLN A 11 19.12 -13.33 6.99
C GLN A 11 18.24 -13.14 8.23
N GLU A 12 18.75 -13.51 9.41
CA GLU A 12 18.03 -13.35 10.67
C GLU A 12 17.83 -11.86 11.01
N GLY A 13 18.88 -11.04 10.85
CA GLY A 13 18.82 -9.59 11.09
C GLY A 13 17.89 -8.88 10.10
N VAL A 14 17.92 -9.27 8.82
CA VAL A 14 17.01 -8.77 7.79
C VAL A 14 15.55 -9.07 8.17
N LEU A 15 15.26 -10.32 8.57
CA LEU A 15 13.92 -10.75 8.95
C LEU A 15 13.44 -10.03 10.21
N ALA A 16 14.28 -9.95 11.24
CA ALA A 16 13.97 -9.27 12.48
C ALA A 16 13.61 -7.79 12.24
N PHE A 17 14.40 -7.09 11.41
CA PHE A 17 14.11 -5.70 11.05
C PHE A 17 12.82 -5.57 10.24
N HIS A 18 12.55 -6.48 9.31
CA HIS A 18 11.31 -6.47 8.55
C HIS A 18 10.07 -6.63 9.44
N LEU A 19 10.10 -7.60 10.37
CA LEU A 19 8.99 -7.88 11.29
C LEU A 19 8.78 -6.74 12.31
N ALA A 20 9.86 -6.11 12.78
CA ALA A 20 9.77 -4.95 13.66
C ALA A 20 9.27 -3.68 12.93
N ASN A 21 9.40 -3.62 11.61
CA ASN A 21 9.07 -2.45 10.79
C ASN A 21 8.17 -2.82 9.60
N VAL A 22 7.10 -3.58 9.86
CA VAL A 22 6.06 -3.83 8.85
C VAL A 22 5.47 -2.50 8.39
N GLY A 23 5.23 -2.35 7.09
CA GLY A 23 4.63 -1.14 6.52
C GLY A 23 5.55 0.06 6.26
N ILE A 24 6.84 0.03 6.66
CA ILE A 24 7.80 1.08 6.22
C ILE A 24 8.28 0.84 4.79
N SER A 25 8.74 1.90 4.13
CA SER A 25 9.27 1.85 2.76
C SER A 25 10.40 0.82 2.62
N ARG A 26 10.36 0.05 1.53
CA ARG A 26 11.42 -0.91 1.18
C ARG A 26 12.79 -0.26 1.07
N TYR A 27 12.87 1.00 0.65
CA TYR A 27 14.13 1.74 0.55
C TYR A 27 14.76 2.04 1.91
N VAL A 28 13.93 2.28 2.95
CA VAL A 28 14.42 2.41 4.33
C VAL A 28 14.94 1.05 4.83
N LYS A 29 14.28 -0.05 4.45
CA LYS A 29 14.76 -1.41 4.76
C LYS A 29 16.07 -1.72 4.04
N PHE A 30 16.22 -1.34 2.78
CA PHE A 30 17.46 -1.52 2.02
C PHE A 30 18.61 -0.74 2.64
N GLN A 31 18.38 0.53 2.99
CA GLN A 31 19.37 1.35 3.66
C GLN A 31 19.83 0.70 4.96
N TYR A 32 18.90 0.27 5.83
CA TYR A 32 19.24 -0.42 7.07
C TYR A 32 20.09 -1.67 6.83
N VAL A 33 19.70 -2.53 5.87
CA VAL A 33 20.46 -3.75 5.59
C VAL A 33 21.87 -3.42 5.09
N VAL A 34 22.00 -2.46 4.18
CA VAL A 34 23.31 -2.09 3.60
C VAL A 34 24.22 -1.42 4.64
N GLU A 35 23.69 -0.49 5.43
CA GLU A 35 24.50 0.28 6.40
C GLU A 35 24.77 -0.50 7.68
N GLU A 36 23.74 -1.10 8.28
CA GLU A 36 23.84 -1.71 9.61
C GLU A 36 24.27 -3.17 9.58
N LEU A 37 23.85 -3.94 8.55
CA LEU A 37 24.20 -5.36 8.45
C LEU A 37 25.45 -5.58 7.60
N LEU A 38 25.53 -4.95 6.42
CA LEU A 38 26.67 -5.11 5.51
C LEU A 38 27.83 -4.14 5.81
N GLY A 39 27.63 -3.14 6.67
CA GLY A 39 28.69 -2.26 7.16
C GLY A 39 29.27 -1.33 6.10
N ARG A 40 28.49 -0.96 5.07
CA ARG A 40 28.94 -0.07 3.98
C ARG A 40 27.92 1.04 3.71
N PRO A 41 28.32 2.20 3.16
CA PRO A 41 27.37 3.28 2.89
C PRO A 41 26.32 2.88 1.85
N TYR A 42 25.08 3.33 2.07
CA TYR A 42 23.99 3.19 1.10
C TYR A 42 24.06 4.28 0.04
N THR A 43 23.99 3.89 -1.23
CA THR A 43 24.16 4.81 -2.38
C THR A 43 22.90 4.88 -3.24
N THR A 44 22.83 5.90 -4.10
CA THR A 44 21.77 6.00 -5.12
C THR A 44 21.79 4.82 -6.10
N GLN A 45 22.97 4.23 -6.33
CA GLN A 45 23.10 3.01 -7.13
C GLN A 45 22.43 1.82 -6.42
N ASP A 46 22.70 1.64 -5.12
CA ASP A 46 22.04 0.60 -4.31
C ASP A 46 20.51 0.77 -4.31
N GLN A 47 20.03 2.01 -4.18
CA GLN A 47 18.60 2.30 -4.26
C GLN A 47 17.98 1.84 -5.58
N THR A 48 18.69 2.06 -6.69
CA THR A 48 18.22 1.71 -8.03
C THR A 48 18.25 0.20 -8.24
N GLU A 49 19.39 -0.44 -7.95
CA GLU A 49 19.63 -1.87 -8.20
C GLU A 49 18.79 -2.76 -7.28
N LEU A 50 18.77 -2.49 -5.97
CA LEU A 50 17.94 -3.24 -5.01
C LEU A 50 16.45 -3.02 -5.26
N GLY A 51 16.08 -1.80 -5.69
CA GLY A 51 14.72 -1.48 -6.11
C GLY A 51 14.27 -2.35 -7.28
N ALA A 52 15.06 -2.37 -8.37
CA ALA A 52 14.77 -3.16 -9.55
C ALA A 52 14.77 -4.67 -9.26
N ALA A 53 15.76 -5.17 -8.51
CA ALA A 53 15.85 -6.58 -8.13
C ALA A 53 14.65 -7.00 -7.27
N PHE A 54 14.25 -6.19 -6.29
CA PHE A 54 13.06 -6.47 -5.49
C PHE A 54 11.79 -6.51 -6.35
N SER A 55 11.58 -5.50 -7.20
CA SER A 55 10.42 -5.46 -8.11
C SER A 55 10.36 -6.71 -8.99
N ALA A 56 11.48 -7.15 -9.56
CA ALA A 56 11.54 -8.37 -10.36
C ALA A 56 11.18 -9.64 -9.56
N LEU A 57 11.59 -9.72 -8.29
CA LEU A 57 11.29 -10.88 -7.43
C LEU A 57 9.83 -10.97 -6.99
N VAL A 58 9.12 -9.84 -6.91
CA VAL A 58 7.75 -9.79 -6.38
C VAL A 58 6.68 -9.61 -7.46
N LEU A 59 7.02 -9.09 -8.64
CA LEU A 59 6.04 -8.75 -9.66
C LEU A 59 5.16 -9.94 -10.05
N ASP A 60 5.77 -11.07 -10.46
CA ASP A 60 5.02 -12.27 -10.85
C ASP A 60 4.16 -12.81 -9.69
N LYS A 61 4.65 -12.71 -8.46
CA LYS A 61 3.92 -13.12 -7.25
C LYS A 61 2.70 -12.22 -7.02
N VAL A 62 2.82 -10.91 -7.25
CA VAL A 62 1.72 -9.94 -7.12
C VAL A 62 0.71 -10.10 -8.25
N LEU A 63 1.16 -10.32 -9.49
CA LEU A 63 0.27 -10.51 -10.64
C LEU A 63 -0.55 -11.81 -10.53
N SER A 64 0.02 -12.85 -9.91
CA SER A 64 -0.64 -14.14 -9.72
C SER A 64 -1.37 -14.30 -8.38
N CYS A 65 -1.23 -13.35 -7.44
CA CYS A 65 -1.86 -13.50 -6.12
C CYS A 65 -3.39 -13.44 -6.22
N PRO A 66 -4.11 -14.23 -5.39
CA PRO A 66 -5.56 -14.11 -5.34
C PRO A 66 -5.97 -12.72 -4.87
N PHE A 67 -7.11 -12.23 -5.36
CA PHE A 67 -7.71 -11.02 -4.82
C PHE A 67 -8.13 -11.25 -3.36
N VAL A 68 -8.13 -10.17 -2.57
CA VAL A 68 -8.83 -10.17 -1.28
C VAL A 68 -10.29 -10.56 -1.54
N PRO A 69 -10.88 -11.47 -0.73
CA PRO A 69 -12.27 -11.86 -0.91
C PRO A 69 -13.20 -10.64 -1.00
N GLY A 70 -14.14 -10.66 -1.94
CA GLY A 70 -15.06 -9.55 -2.16
C GLY A 70 -14.48 -8.34 -2.89
N ALA A 71 -13.17 -8.28 -3.17
CA ALA A 71 -12.57 -7.13 -3.84
C ALA A 71 -13.12 -6.94 -5.28
N PRO A 72 -13.16 -7.97 -6.15
CA PRO A 72 -13.74 -7.82 -7.48
C PRO A 72 -15.21 -7.40 -7.42
N GLU A 73 -16.01 -8.03 -6.57
CA GLU A 73 -17.44 -7.75 -6.43
C GLU A 73 -17.69 -6.32 -5.93
N THR A 74 -16.87 -5.86 -4.98
CA THR A 74 -16.93 -4.50 -4.44
C THR A 74 -16.55 -3.49 -5.51
N LEU A 75 -15.44 -3.70 -6.23
CA LEU A 75 -15.02 -2.80 -7.29
C LEU A 75 -16.09 -2.67 -8.38
N HIS A 76 -16.73 -3.78 -8.78
CA HIS A 76 -17.84 -3.74 -9.73
C HIS A 76 -19.07 -3.00 -9.18
N ALA A 77 -19.42 -3.20 -7.90
CA ALA A 77 -20.57 -2.55 -7.27
C ALA A 77 -20.36 -1.02 -7.11
N LEU A 78 -19.12 -0.60 -6.87
CA LEU A 78 -18.76 0.82 -6.74
C LEU A 78 -18.58 1.49 -8.11
N CYS A 79 -18.15 0.74 -9.13
CA CYS A 79 -17.87 1.29 -10.45
C CYS A 79 -19.08 2.01 -11.06
N GLY A 80 -18.87 3.25 -11.48
CA GLY A 80 -19.93 4.11 -12.02
C GLY A 80 -20.88 4.72 -10.98
N TRP A 81 -20.83 4.26 -9.72
CA TRP A 81 -21.62 4.82 -8.63
C TRP A 81 -20.80 5.74 -7.71
N LEU A 82 -19.60 5.31 -7.33
CA LEU A 82 -18.66 6.08 -6.51
C LEU A 82 -17.28 6.14 -7.18
N PRO A 83 -16.62 7.30 -7.19
CA PRO A 83 -15.24 7.39 -7.63
C PRO A 83 -14.35 6.61 -6.65
N ALA A 84 -13.47 5.78 -7.21
CA ALA A 84 -12.45 5.06 -6.48
C ALA A 84 -11.04 5.49 -6.94
N PHE A 85 -10.09 5.50 -6.01
CA PHE A 85 -8.69 5.84 -6.29
C PHE A 85 -7.76 4.83 -5.62
N VAL A 86 -6.55 4.67 -6.15
CA VAL A 86 -5.48 3.91 -5.48
C VAL A 86 -4.41 4.86 -4.96
N ALA A 87 -4.02 4.69 -3.69
CA ALA A 87 -2.86 5.33 -3.08
C ALA A 87 -1.96 4.26 -2.43
N SER A 88 -0.76 4.02 -2.98
CA SER A 88 0.11 2.91 -2.56
C SER A 88 1.55 3.35 -2.29
N GLY A 89 2.24 2.61 -1.42
CA GLY A 89 3.68 2.70 -1.19
C GLY A 89 4.53 2.08 -2.31
N THR A 90 3.92 1.35 -3.24
CA THR A 90 4.57 0.81 -4.44
C THR A 90 5.01 1.94 -5.37
N PRO A 91 6.18 1.83 -6.05
CA PRO A 91 6.58 2.81 -7.08
C PRO A 91 5.49 3.03 -8.11
N HIS A 92 5.28 4.28 -8.52
CA HIS A 92 4.17 4.64 -9.42
C HIS A 92 4.12 3.81 -10.71
N GLU A 93 5.24 3.68 -11.43
CA GLU A 93 5.28 2.91 -12.68
C GLU A 93 5.00 1.41 -12.46
N GLU A 94 5.53 0.83 -11.38
CA GLU A 94 5.28 -0.56 -10.99
C GLU A 94 3.79 -0.78 -10.66
N LEU A 95 3.20 0.14 -9.90
CA LEU A 95 1.79 0.10 -9.52
C LEU A 95 0.86 0.22 -10.74
N VAL A 96 1.14 1.18 -11.64
CA VAL A 96 0.35 1.36 -12.87
C VAL A 96 0.42 0.11 -13.74
N HIS A 97 1.61 -0.50 -13.87
CA HIS A 97 1.77 -1.77 -14.58
C HIS A 97 0.94 -2.90 -13.95
N ILE A 98 1.00 -3.08 -12.62
CA ILE A 98 0.22 -4.10 -11.90
C ILE A 98 -1.28 -3.90 -12.11
N VAL A 99 -1.78 -2.67 -11.97
CA VAL A 99 -3.21 -2.35 -12.16
C VAL A 99 -3.66 -2.68 -13.58
N ALA A 100 -2.82 -2.38 -14.59
CA ALA A 100 -3.12 -2.68 -15.98
C ALA A 100 -3.15 -4.19 -16.27
N GLU A 101 -2.11 -4.93 -15.88
CA GLU A 101 -2.01 -6.38 -16.09
C GLU A 101 -3.13 -7.14 -15.38
N ARG A 102 -3.53 -6.68 -14.20
CA ARG A 102 -4.65 -7.26 -13.45
C ARG A 102 -6.03 -6.78 -13.92
N ARG A 103 -6.09 -5.95 -14.97
CA ARG A 103 -7.33 -5.39 -15.55
C ARG A 103 -8.19 -4.64 -14.54
N LEU A 104 -7.53 -3.87 -13.66
CA LEU A 104 -8.20 -3.09 -12.63
C LEU A 104 -8.35 -1.60 -13.01
N GLN A 105 -7.70 -1.17 -14.08
CA GLN A 105 -7.63 0.24 -14.49
C GLN A 105 -9.01 0.89 -14.62
N GLU A 106 -10.01 0.15 -15.11
CA GLU A 106 -11.36 0.67 -15.34
C GLU A 106 -12.14 1.00 -14.06
N PHE A 107 -11.73 0.45 -12.91
CA PHE A 107 -12.41 0.69 -11.63
C PHE A 107 -11.93 1.95 -10.91
N PHE A 108 -10.79 2.52 -11.32
CA PHE A 108 -10.16 3.62 -10.62
C PHE A 108 -10.11 4.88 -11.47
N VAL A 109 -10.47 6.01 -10.87
CA VAL A 109 -10.33 7.34 -11.48
C VAL A 109 -8.86 7.66 -11.65
N GLU A 110 -8.04 7.43 -10.62
CA GLU A 110 -6.58 7.59 -10.67
C GLU A 110 -5.88 6.57 -9.76
N VAL A 111 -4.61 6.32 -10.11
CA VAL A 111 -3.72 5.38 -9.41
C VAL A 111 -2.42 6.09 -9.08
N TRP A 112 -2.07 6.18 -7.80
CA TRP A 112 -0.90 6.91 -7.32
C TRP A 112 0.01 6.03 -6.47
N GLY A 113 1.28 5.97 -6.86
CA GLY A 113 2.33 5.31 -6.11
C GLY A 113 3.38 6.30 -5.61
N THR A 114 4.47 5.78 -5.06
CA THR A 114 5.62 6.60 -4.64
C THR A 114 6.30 7.28 -5.84
N PRO A 115 6.93 8.46 -5.67
CA PRO A 115 7.41 9.07 -4.42
C PRO A 115 6.38 9.86 -3.60
N ARG A 116 5.17 10.10 -4.11
CA ARG A 116 4.14 10.85 -3.36
C ARG A 116 3.73 10.08 -2.10
N LYS A 117 3.56 10.79 -0.99
CA LYS A 117 3.02 10.18 0.25
C LYS A 117 1.51 10.00 0.13
N LYS A 118 0.97 8.98 0.79
CA LYS A 118 -0.49 8.72 0.82
C LYS A 118 -1.29 9.92 1.33
N SER A 119 -0.80 10.63 2.35
CA SER A 119 -1.44 11.87 2.85
C SER A 119 -1.40 13.02 1.84
N GLU A 120 -0.35 13.14 1.03
CA GLU A 120 -0.23 14.15 -0.03
C GLU A 120 -1.17 13.83 -1.20
N ILE A 121 -1.30 12.55 -1.56
CA ILE A 121 -2.26 12.07 -2.57
C ILE A 121 -3.68 12.38 -2.09
N LEU A 122 -4.01 11.99 -0.86
CA LEU A 122 -5.32 12.18 -0.26
C LEU A 122 -5.72 13.66 -0.17
N THR A 123 -4.81 14.52 0.32
CA THR A 123 -5.04 15.97 0.40
C THR A 123 -5.27 16.59 -0.97
N ASP A 124 -4.49 16.19 -1.98
CA ASP A 124 -4.65 16.70 -3.34
C ASP A 124 -5.98 16.28 -3.97
N ILE A 125 -6.42 15.03 -3.76
CA ILE A 125 -7.72 14.55 -4.23
C ILE A 125 -8.85 15.37 -3.58
N LEU A 126 -8.86 15.52 -2.25
CA LEU A 126 -9.88 16.32 -1.55
C LEU A 126 -9.97 17.74 -2.12
N ARG A 127 -8.82 18.37 -2.36
CA ARG A 127 -8.74 19.73 -2.92
C ARG A 127 -9.24 19.81 -4.36
N ARG A 128 -8.85 18.88 -5.24
CA ARG A 128 -9.22 18.91 -6.66
C ARG A 128 -10.70 18.64 -6.90
N PHE A 129 -11.30 17.85 -6.02
CA PHE A 129 -12.71 17.46 -6.12
C PHE A 129 -13.64 18.24 -5.17
N ASP A 130 -13.09 19.17 -4.38
CA ASP A 130 -13.82 19.99 -3.40
C ASP A 130 -14.63 19.14 -2.40
N TRP A 131 -14.00 18.09 -1.86
CA TRP A 131 -14.61 17.16 -0.90
C TRP A 131 -14.17 17.47 0.53
N GLN A 132 -15.07 17.25 1.48
CA GLN A 132 -14.73 17.28 2.89
C GLN A 132 -14.09 15.94 3.32
N PRO A 133 -13.14 15.95 4.28
CA PRO A 133 -12.48 14.73 4.72
C PRO A 133 -13.43 13.61 5.20
N ASP A 134 -14.54 13.97 5.86
CA ASP A 134 -15.53 13.03 6.39
C ASP A 134 -16.41 12.37 5.32
N GLU A 135 -16.41 12.91 4.10
CA GLU A 135 -17.09 12.34 2.92
C GLU A 135 -16.27 11.24 2.23
N VAL A 136 -14.99 11.13 2.57
CA VAL A 136 -14.03 10.20 1.97
C VAL A 136 -13.68 9.07 2.94
N LEU A 137 -13.73 7.85 2.43
CA LEU A 137 -13.28 6.66 3.14
C LEU A 137 -11.94 6.17 2.58
N MET A 138 -10.92 6.13 3.43
CA MET A 138 -9.67 5.42 3.14
C MET A 138 -9.79 3.97 3.63
N VAL A 139 -9.53 3.01 2.74
CA VAL A 139 -9.52 1.58 3.05
C VAL A 139 -8.10 1.09 2.91
N GLY A 140 -7.54 0.53 3.98
CA GLY A 140 -6.16 0.06 3.97
C GLY A 140 -5.85 -0.96 5.04
N ASP A 141 -4.68 -1.54 4.97
CA ASP A 141 -4.31 -2.72 5.75
C ASP A 141 -3.03 -2.53 6.57
N GLY A 142 -2.33 -1.41 6.37
CA GLY A 142 -1.12 -1.04 7.10
C GLY A 142 -1.29 0.20 7.98
N LEU A 143 -0.43 0.32 8.99
CA LEU A 143 -0.37 1.49 9.85
C LEU A 143 -0.13 2.80 9.06
N SER A 144 0.62 2.72 7.95
CA SER A 144 0.87 3.88 7.06
C SER A 144 -0.42 4.46 6.45
N ASP A 145 -1.42 3.62 6.20
CA ASP A 145 -2.70 4.01 5.63
C ASP A 145 -3.55 4.72 6.68
N TYR A 146 -3.62 4.15 7.88
CA TYR A 146 -4.27 4.76 9.02
C TYR A 146 -3.66 6.12 9.37
N GLN A 147 -2.34 6.21 9.40
CA GLN A 147 -1.63 7.48 9.67
C GLN A 147 -1.93 8.53 8.59
N ALA A 148 -2.02 8.14 7.32
CA ALA A 148 -2.38 9.05 6.25
C ALA A 148 -3.82 9.54 6.38
N ALA A 149 -4.78 8.66 6.69
CA ALA A 149 -6.17 9.02 6.94
C ALA A 149 -6.30 9.99 8.15
N GLN A 150 -5.62 9.67 9.26
CA GLN A 150 -5.58 10.52 10.46
C GLN A 150 -4.99 11.90 10.19
N ALA A 151 -3.87 11.96 9.45
CA ALA A 151 -3.20 13.22 9.13
C ALA A 151 -4.07 14.16 8.30
N VAL A 152 -4.96 13.63 7.46
CA VAL A 152 -5.88 14.42 6.61
C VAL A 152 -7.27 14.59 7.25
N GLY A 153 -7.61 13.75 8.24
CA GLY A 153 -8.90 13.76 8.92
C GLY A 153 -9.99 12.97 8.18
N THR A 154 -9.64 12.06 7.26
CA THR A 154 -10.63 11.23 6.57
C THR A 154 -11.06 10.04 7.41
N ARG A 155 -12.19 9.45 7.05
CA ARG A 155 -12.59 8.16 7.65
C ARG A 155 -11.61 7.07 7.23
N PHE A 156 -11.41 6.10 8.11
CA PHE A 156 -10.55 4.95 7.86
C PHE A 156 -11.28 3.63 8.14
N LEU A 157 -11.10 2.66 7.25
CA LEU A 157 -11.51 1.28 7.44
C LEU A 157 -10.28 0.38 7.29
N ALA A 158 -9.96 -0.35 8.35
CA ALA A 158 -8.90 -1.34 8.31
C ALA A 158 -9.37 -2.62 7.61
N ARG A 159 -8.53 -3.18 6.73
CA ARG A 159 -8.58 -4.58 6.34
C ARG A 159 -7.66 -5.39 7.26
N ALA A 160 -8.17 -6.48 7.82
CA ALA A 160 -7.38 -7.37 8.66
C ALA A 160 -6.33 -8.15 7.84
N THR A 161 -5.13 -8.26 8.40
CA THR A 161 -4.01 -9.05 7.86
C THR A 161 -3.37 -9.84 9.00
N ALA A 162 -2.53 -10.83 8.67
CA ALA A 162 -1.78 -11.55 9.70
C ALA A 162 -0.66 -10.69 10.29
N GLU A 163 -0.20 -9.71 9.51
CA GLU A 163 0.97 -8.88 9.78
C GLU A 163 0.64 -7.61 10.58
N GLN A 164 -0.61 -7.13 10.54
CA GLN A 164 -1.02 -5.88 11.20
C GLN A 164 -2.01 -6.14 12.35
N SER A 165 -1.60 -5.75 13.56
CA SER A 165 -2.48 -5.65 14.71
C SER A 165 -3.08 -4.24 14.81
N TRP A 166 -4.39 -4.17 14.98
CA TRP A 166 -5.15 -2.93 15.19
C TRP A 166 -5.48 -2.69 16.68
N GLN A 167 -4.88 -3.46 17.59
CA GLN A 167 -5.14 -3.35 19.02
C GLN A 167 -4.73 -1.96 19.55
N GLY A 168 -5.61 -1.36 20.35
CA GLY A 168 -5.37 -0.04 20.94
C GLY A 168 -5.67 1.15 20.01
N LEU A 169 -6.11 0.89 18.77
CA LEU A 169 -6.59 1.91 17.85
C LEU A 169 -8.12 1.86 17.76
N ASP A 170 -8.77 3.01 17.79
CA ASP A 170 -10.21 3.13 17.55
C ASP A 170 -10.49 3.08 16.05
N VAL A 171 -10.44 1.87 15.48
CA VAL A 171 -10.57 1.62 14.05
C VAL A 171 -11.54 0.49 13.80
N VAL A 172 -12.51 0.72 12.90
CA VAL A 172 -13.36 -0.35 12.37
C VAL A 172 -12.51 -1.23 11.47
N CYS A 173 -12.53 -2.54 11.73
CA CYS A 173 -11.73 -3.52 11.00
C CYS A 173 -12.63 -4.59 10.37
N VAL A 174 -12.39 -4.90 9.10
CA VAL A 174 -13.09 -5.93 8.34
C VAL A 174 -12.12 -7.00 7.87
N ALA A 175 -12.59 -8.26 7.81
CA ALA A 175 -11.77 -9.37 7.33
C ALA A 175 -11.54 -9.33 5.82
N ASP A 176 -12.46 -8.70 5.08
CA ASP A 176 -12.47 -8.64 3.62
C ASP A 176 -13.30 -7.46 3.13
N LEU A 177 -13.43 -7.30 1.80
CA LEU A 177 -14.02 -6.11 1.21
C LEU A 177 -15.53 -6.20 0.98
N ARG A 178 -16.18 -7.35 1.21
CA ARG A 178 -17.63 -7.52 0.96
C ARG A 178 -18.52 -6.47 1.65
N PRO A 179 -18.24 -6.01 2.89
CA PRO A 179 -19.04 -4.96 3.52
C PRO A 179 -19.03 -3.64 2.76
N LEU A 180 -18.02 -3.39 1.91
CA LEU A 180 -17.88 -2.14 1.17
C LEU A 180 -18.89 -1.99 0.04
N ALA A 181 -19.43 -3.09 -0.47
CA ALA A 181 -20.49 -3.06 -1.49
C ALA A 181 -21.78 -2.37 -1.02
N LEU A 182 -21.92 -2.13 0.30
CA LEU A 182 -23.08 -1.50 0.92
C LEU A 182 -22.80 -0.07 1.42
N LEU A 183 -21.61 0.48 1.14
CA LEU A 183 -21.29 1.85 1.55
C LEU A 183 -22.26 2.84 0.94
N SER A 184 -22.47 3.97 1.60
CA SER A 184 -23.22 5.14 1.10
C SER A 184 -22.39 6.43 1.09
N ASN A 185 -21.07 6.32 1.26
CA ASN A 185 -20.15 7.47 1.25
C ASN A 185 -19.96 7.99 -0.17
N LYS A 186 -19.51 9.24 -0.34
CA LYS A 186 -19.34 9.83 -1.67
C LYS A 186 -18.09 9.35 -2.41
N THR A 187 -17.08 8.80 -1.72
CA THR A 187 -15.81 8.39 -2.36
C THR A 187 -15.09 7.32 -1.53
N VAL A 188 -14.35 6.45 -2.21
CA VAL A 188 -13.50 5.43 -1.60
C VAL A 188 -12.06 5.56 -2.13
N ILE A 189 -11.09 5.59 -1.24
CA ILE A 189 -9.66 5.54 -1.59
C ILE A 189 -9.12 4.23 -1.05
N MET A 190 -8.69 3.37 -1.97
CA MET A 190 -8.16 2.06 -1.67
C MET A 190 -6.65 2.13 -1.60
N THR A 191 -6.07 1.38 -0.67
CA THR A 191 -4.63 1.18 -0.58
C THR A 191 -4.34 -0.31 -0.67
N GLU A 192 -3.30 -0.64 -1.44
CA GLU A 192 -2.68 -1.97 -1.68
C GLU A 192 -3.62 -3.20 -1.69
#